data_AF-A0A381EER6-F1
#
_entry.id   AF-A0A381EER6-F1
#
_cell.length_a   1.000
_cell.length_b   1.000
_cell.length_c   1.000
_cell.angle_alpha   90.00
_cell.angle_beta   90.00
_cell.angle_gamma   90.00
#
_symmetry.space_group_name_H-M   'P 1'
#
loop_
_entity.id
_entity.type
_entity.pdbx_description
1 polymer ?
#
loop_
_entity_poly.entity_id
_entity_poly.type
_entity_poly.pdbx_seq_one_letter_code
_entity_poly.pdbx_strand_id
1 'polypeptide(L)'
;MFDFNKIKIVKGEELEGYGSFVGIRRDRGGNLVFSLPKGFDNFEETYNNVKELFFRMYRTFKKFRYIYTNKLDNISDERPQSKDNLIINNDLSYRFVNKENNEEVILYSKIDAIDSIMDLCKELEIATLVREIGLTEDVDYSRIDYLIDKGIYQKNNAIFVEFSLDKRNVIKDIPSDLIEMYCYIYKELAVELKVDLDVAIADISASFSAKYLSYNQGLFNENSFISTVLTLKDVLNKIHNLTPYKNNHYWLIYEAIEKFLYGELEANIDNNEEGFWGINNFSQVWEDMCNYYMASKRENQNILYCDTLTPINKEGLIKKKFGGYWVYVNKDFYNPFYIEFNDKKRWMRPDMVLENREKFLVNSEIEKLYNESIRRHIKESSFSHIYEEVRFTLRDGYHSNTFFEFLDRLRSNLFRQHKIISRQSRFLPKNKYSFSIKNIEKDKLSLMLDKFFQKGMKSKDSNQADIYIIDWKYLPLNFFNKKSEKSMLDINKQLVYEFCLSSQETYQEKKIRSQFGLPFYTKSQDYPFFAAKETNISGIEIMYVDFYMIQEVYLDA
;
A
#
# COMPACT_ATOMS: atom_id res chain seq x y z
N MET A 1 19.16 0.97 -21.65
CA MET A 1 19.46 1.34 -20.25
C MET A 1 19.91 2.80 -20.18
N PHE A 2 19.36 3.61 -19.27
CA PHE A 2 19.72 5.04 -19.12
C PHE A 2 20.66 5.28 -17.92
N ASP A 3 21.47 6.32 -18.05
CA ASP A 3 22.43 6.77 -17.03
C ASP A 3 21.76 7.76 -16.07
N PHE A 4 21.68 7.43 -14.78
CA PHE A 4 21.09 8.31 -13.77
C PHE A 4 21.84 9.65 -13.63
N ASN A 5 23.12 9.74 -14.01
CA ASN A 5 23.86 11.00 -14.03
C ASN A 5 23.41 11.97 -15.14
N LYS A 6 22.72 11.46 -16.17
CA LYS A 6 22.25 12.26 -17.31
C LYS A 6 20.77 12.61 -17.22
N ILE A 7 20.09 12.17 -16.17
CA ILE A 7 18.67 12.43 -15.97
C ILE A 7 18.50 13.74 -15.21
N LYS A 8 17.77 14.68 -15.81
CA LYS A 8 17.37 15.91 -15.12
C LYS A 8 16.21 15.60 -14.17
N ILE A 9 16.32 16.01 -12.92
CA ILE A 9 15.24 15.87 -11.94
C ILE A 9 14.31 17.09 -12.03
N VAL A 10 12.99 16.85 -12.01
CA VAL A 10 11.95 17.90 -11.98
C VAL A 10 11.07 17.71 -10.76
N LYS A 11 10.97 18.74 -9.92
CA LYS A 11 10.22 18.76 -8.65
C LYS A 11 9.68 20.17 -8.36
N GLY A 12 8.77 20.28 -7.40
CA GLY A 12 8.21 21.56 -6.94
C GLY A 12 7.46 22.31 -8.04
N GLU A 13 7.71 23.62 -8.17
CA GLU A 13 7.03 24.49 -9.14
C GLU A 13 7.30 24.09 -10.60
N GLU A 14 8.43 23.42 -10.88
CA GLU A 14 8.75 22.93 -12.23
C GLU A 14 7.78 21.83 -12.71
N LEU A 15 7.01 21.23 -11.79
CA LEU A 15 5.97 20.24 -12.11
C LEU A 15 4.68 20.86 -12.68
N GLU A 16 4.48 22.18 -12.64
CA GLU A 16 3.24 22.80 -13.14
C GLU A 16 2.99 22.48 -14.64
N GLY A 17 4.04 22.25 -15.43
CA GLY A 17 3.96 21.81 -16.83
C GLY A 17 3.86 20.29 -17.06
N TYR A 18 3.89 19.48 -15.99
CA TYR A 18 3.91 18.01 -16.03
C TYR A 18 2.64 17.37 -15.47
N GLY A 19 1.67 18.17 -15.00
CA GLY A 19 0.36 17.69 -14.56
C GLY A 19 0.44 16.72 -13.37
N SER A 20 -0.12 15.52 -13.54
CA SER A 20 -0.03 14.42 -12.57
C SER A 20 0.94 13.31 -12.99
N PHE A 21 1.80 13.58 -13.98
CA PHE A 21 2.80 12.61 -14.43
C PHE A 21 3.92 12.43 -13.41
N VAL A 22 4.26 11.17 -13.14
CA VAL A 22 5.45 10.78 -12.38
C VAL A 22 6.18 9.71 -13.15
N GLY A 23 7.46 9.94 -13.42
CA GLY A 23 8.29 9.06 -14.24
C GLY A 23 9.31 9.79 -15.11
N ILE A 24 9.94 9.04 -16.00
CA ILE A 24 10.98 9.49 -16.93
C ILE A 24 10.38 9.69 -18.32
N ARG A 25 10.55 10.88 -18.91
CA ARG A 25 10.20 11.18 -20.30
C ARG A 25 11.24 12.09 -20.93
N ARG A 26 11.22 12.25 -22.25
CA ARG A 26 12.02 13.28 -22.92
C ARG A 26 11.32 14.64 -22.78
N ASP A 27 12.10 15.70 -22.53
CA ASP A 27 11.57 17.07 -22.62
C ASP A 27 11.54 17.55 -24.08
N ARG A 28 11.04 18.77 -24.30
CA ARG A 28 11.02 19.40 -25.63
C ARG A 28 12.42 19.58 -26.24
N GLY A 29 13.48 19.51 -25.43
CA GLY A 29 14.88 19.55 -25.85
C GLY A 29 15.49 18.17 -26.12
N GLY A 30 14.72 17.09 -25.98
CA GLY A 30 15.16 15.71 -26.16
C GLY A 30 15.92 15.11 -24.96
N ASN A 31 16.07 15.86 -23.86
CA ASN A 31 16.78 15.42 -22.66
C ASN A 31 15.88 14.53 -21.80
N LEU A 32 16.45 13.53 -21.14
CA LEU A 32 15.73 12.68 -20.19
C LEU A 32 15.45 13.44 -18.90
N VAL A 33 14.17 13.49 -18.53
CA VAL A 33 13.68 14.18 -17.34
C VAL A 33 12.91 13.20 -16.46
N PHE A 34 13.25 13.12 -15.18
CA PHE A 34 12.49 12.40 -14.16
C PHE A 34 11.62 13.39 -13.36
N SER A 35 10.32 13.36 -13.65
CA SER A 35 9.30 14.07 -12.88
C SER A 35 9.01 13.33 -11.59
N LEU A 36 9.33 13.95 -10.45
CA LEU A 36 9.10 13.39 -9.13
C LEU A 36 7.66 13.62 -8.66
N PRO A 37 7.18 12.85 -7.66
CA PRO A 37 5.90 13.14 -7.05
C PRO A 37 5.82 14.55 -6.43
N LYS A 38 4.63 15.13 -6.39
CA LYS A 38 4.38 16.38 -5.65
C LYS A 38 4.73 16.18 -4.17
N GLY A 39 5.30 17.22 -3.55
CA GLY A 39 5.78 17.18 -2.16
C GLY A 39 7.25 16.75 -2.01
N PHE A 40 7.95 16.44 -3.10
CA PHE A 40 9.38 16.10 -3.13
C PHE A 40 10.30 17.34 -3.19
N ASP A 41 9.84 18.51 -2.74
CA ASP A 41 10.61 19.76 -2.80
C ASP A 41 11.99 19.64 -2.13
N ASN A 42 12.06 18.90 -1.01
CA ASN A 42 13.28 18.66 -0.23
C ASN A 42 14.07 17.40 -0.67
N PHE A 43 13.79 16.85 -1.85
CA PHE A 43 14.51 15.66 -2.34
C PHE A 43 15.96 16.00 -2.69
N GLU A 44 16.91 15.28 -2.11
CA GLU A 44 18.34 15.44 -2.36
C GLU A 44 18.77 14.67 -3.63
N GLU A 45 19.27 15.40 -4.62
CA GLU A 45 19.59 14.90 -5.97
C GLU A 45 20.99 14.27 -6.03
N THR A 46 21.19 13.15 -5.35
CA THR A 46 22.39 12.31 -5.52
C THR A 46 22.09 11.09 -6.40
N TYR A 47 23.11 10.54 -7.06
CA TYR A 47 22.98 9.33 -7.90
C TYR A 47 22.25 8.21 -7.15
N ASN A 48 22.65 7.93 -5.91
CA ASN A 48 22.06 6.88 -5.09
C ASN A 48 20.60 7.16 -4.74
N ASN A 49 20.25 8.40 -4.38
CA ASN A 49 18.87 8.76 -4.05
C ASN A 49 17.96 8.65 -5.29
N VAL A 50 18.42 9.09 -6.46
CA VAL A 50 17.67 9.02 -7.71
C VAL A 50 17.46 7.56 -8.14
N LYS A 51 18.52 6.75 -8.07
CA LYS A 51 18.45 5.31 -8.35
C LYS A 51 17.46 4.60 -7.42
N GLU A 52 17.59 4.83 -6.11
CA GLU A 52 16.72 4.21 -5.11
C GLU A 52 15.26 4.59 -5.35
N LEU A 53 15.00 5.87 -5.61
CA LEU A 53 13.65 6.36 -5.92
C LEU A 53 13.11 5.72 -7.21
N PHE A 54 13.91 5.61 -8.26
CA PHE A 54 13.50 4.95 -9.50
C PHE A 54 13.01 3.52 -9.24
N PHE A 55 13.79 2.69 -8.54
CA PHE A 55 13.42 1.30 -8.28
C PHE A 55 12.24 1.18 -7.30
N ARG A 56 12.14 2.07 -6.31
CA ARG A 56 10.96 2.15 -5.43
C ARG A 56 9.68 2.48 -6.21
N MET A 57 9.75 3.47 -7.09
CA MET A 57 8.62 3.84 -7.94
C MET A 57 8.26 2.72 -8.92
N TYR A 58 9.27 2.06 -9.51
CA TYR A 58 9.06 0.88 -10.36
C TYR A 58 8.27 -0.22 -9.62
N ARG A 59 8.70 -0.60 -8.41
CA ARG A 59 7.99 -1.59 -7.58
C ARG A 59 6.56 -1.14 -7.26
N THR A 60 6.38 0.13 -6.97
CA THR A 60 5.06 0.73 -6.66
C THR A 60 4.12 0.61 -7.85
N PHE A 61 4.59 1.00 -9.04
CA PHE A 61 3.82 0.93 -10.27
C PHE A 61 3.53 -0.50 -10.69
N LYS A 62 4.48 -1.43 -10.53
CA LYS A 62 4.27 -2.86 -10.80
C LYS A 62 3.19 -3.45 -9.89
N LYS A 63 3.23 -3.12 -8.59
CA LYS A 63 2.22 -3.55 -7.62
C LYS A 63 0.84 -2.97 -7.94
N PHE A 64 0.77 -1.66 -8.17
CA PHE A 64 -0.47 -0.98 -8.55
C PHE A 64 -1.06 -1.60 -9.83
N ARG A 65 -0.24 -1.79 -10.87
CA ARG A 65 -0.64 -2.47 -12.12
C ARG A 65 -1.25 -3.83 -11.80
N TYR A 66 -0.52 -4.71 -11.10
CA TYR A 66 -0.99 -6.07 -10.76
C TYR A 66 -2.35 -6.09 -10.06
N ILE A 67 -2.58 -5.17 -9.10
CA ILE A 67 -3.84 -5.07 -8.36
C ILE A 67 -5.00 -4.69 -9.28
N TYR A 68 -4.76 -3.74 -10.19
CA TYR A 68 -5.79 -3.21 -11.08
C TYR A 68 -6.04 -4.14 -12.27
N THR A 69 -5.01 -4.77 -12.85
CA THR A 69 -5.17 -5.69 -14.00
C THR A 69 -5.92 -6.96 -13.63
N ASN A 70 -5.47 -7.68 -12.60
CA ASN A 70 -6.02 -9.01 -12.27
C ASN A 70 -7.43 -8.97 -11.66
N LYS A 71 -7.92 -7.78 -11.30
CA LYS A 71 -9.24 -7.61 -10.69
C LYS A 71 -10.24 -6.89 -11.58
N LEU A 72 -9.80 -6.20 -12.65
CA LEU A 72 -10.68 -5.65 -13.67
C LEU A 72 -11.37 -6.75 -14.49
N ASP A 73 -10.68 -7.85 -14.81
CA ASP A 73 -11.25 -8.94 -15.62
C ASP A 73 -12.43 -9.68 -14.94
N ASN A 74 -12.56 -9.57 -13.61
CA ASN A 74 -13.68 -10.13 -12.85
C ASN A 74 -14.80 -9.11 -12.57
N ILE A 75 -14.66 -7.86 -13.02
CA ILE A 75 -15.55 -6.76 -12.68
C ILE A 75 -15.84 -5.97 -13.96
N SER A 76 -16.80 -6.43 -14.74
CA SER A 76 -17.36 -5.67 -15.86
C SER A 76 -17.97 -4.37 -15.32
N ASP A 77 -17.29 -3.25 -15.55
CA ASP A 77 -17.76 -1.92 -15.19
C ASP A 77 -18.61 -1.35 -16.34
N GLU A 78 -19.93 -1.33 -16.16
CA GLU A 78 -20.85 -0.98 -17.24
C GLU A 78 -20.89 0.53 -17.55
N ARG A 79 -20.40 1.42 -16.66
CA ARG A 79 -20.42 2.89 -16.84
C ARG A 79 -19.33 3.63 -16.04
N PRO A 80 -18.16 3.96 -16.62
CA PRO A 80 -17.18 4.83 -15.97
C PRO A 80 -17.70 6.27 -15.89
N GLN A 81 -17.76 6.82 -14.68
CA GLN A 81 -18.04 8.23 -14.41
C GLN A 81 -16.92 8.86 -13.57
N SER A 82 -16.29 9.88 -14.16
CA SER A 82 -15.48 10.99 -13.61
C SER A 82 -14.32 10.73 -12.64
N LYS A 83 -14.26 9.62 -11.90
CA LYS A 83 -13.11 9.30 -11.02
C LYS A 83 -12.20 8.23 -11.65
N ASP A 84 -12.79 7.22 -12.27
CA ASP A 84 -12.05 6.11 -12.88
C ASP A 84 -12.27 6.10 -14.39
N ASN A 85 -11.21 6.42 -15.11
CA ASN A 85 -11.23 6.66 -16.54
C ASN A 85 -10.75 5.45 -17.34
N LEU A 86 -11.14 4.22 -16.99
CA LEU A 86 -10.58 2.99 -17.58
C LEU A 86 -11.23 2.61 -18.92
N ILE A 87 -10.42 2.40 -19.97
CA ILE A 87 -10.82 1.73 -21.22
C ILE A 87 -9.81 0.61 -21.51
N ILE A 88 -10.30 -0.62 -21.64
CA ILE A 88 -9.49 -1.80 -21.97
C ILE A 88 -9.47 -1.95 -23.50
N ASN A 89 -8.28 -1.96 -24.12
CA ASN A 89 -8.09 -2.33 -25.53
C ASN A 89 -7.21 -3.59 -25.63
N ASN A 90 -7.42 -4.38 -26.68
CA ASN A 90 -6.91 -5.75 -26.87
C ASN A 90 -5.38 -5.91 -27.04
N ASP A 91 -4.58 -4.84 -26.95
CA ASP A 91 -3.13 -4.89 -27.12
C ASP A 91 -2.42 -4.49 -25.82
N LEU A 92 -2.27 -5.41 -24.85
CA LEU A 92 -1.36 -5.39 -23.68
C LEU A 92 -1.15 -4.07 -22.88
N SER A 93 -1.92 -3.03 -23.17
CA SER A 93 -1.78 -1.63 -22.75
C SER A 93 -3.14 -1.15 -22.23
N TYR A 94 -3.17 -0.74 -20.96
CA TYR A 94 -4.37 -0.16 -20.37
C TYR A 94 -4.37 1.34 -20.70
N ARG A 95 -5.42 1.80 -21.38
CA ARG A 95 -5.63 3.23 -21.65
C ARG A 95 -6.57 3.79 -20.60
N PHE A 96 -6.16 4.83 -19.87
CA PHE A 96 -7.10 5.61 -19.05
C PHE A 96 -7.38 6.93 -19.76
N VAL A 97 -8.63 7.36 -19.92
CA VAL A 97 -8.98 8.58 -20.65
C VAL A 97 -9.58 9.61 -19.72
N ASN A 98 -8.82 10.63 -19.32
CA ASN A 98 -9.37 11.69 -18.48
C ASN A 98 -10.31 12.62 -19.28
N LYS A 99 -11.62 12.53 -19.02
CA LYS A 99 -12.64 13.38 -19.65
C LYS A 99 -12.54 14.86 -19.29
N GLU A 100 -11.80 15.27 -18.24
CA GLU A 100 -11.64 16.69 -17.91
C GLU A 100 -10.67 17.42 -18.87
N ASN A 101 -9.67 16.73 -19.44
CA ASN A 101 -8.62 17.35 -20.28
C ASN A 101 -8.37 16.69 -21.65
N ASN A 102 -9.04 15.57 -22.00
CA ASN A 102 -8.72 14.78 -23.20
C ASN A 102 -7.26 14.24 -23.22
N GLU A 103 -6.59 14.20 -22.07
CA GLU A 103 -5.23 13.66 -21.95
C GLU A 103 -5.29 12.15 -21.72
N GLU A 104 -4.64 11.41 -22.63
CA GLU A 104 -4.48 9.97 -22.57
C GLU A 104 -3.52 9.58 -21.43
N VAL A 105 -4.03 8.75 -20.53
CA VAL A 105 -3.22 8.05 -19.52
C VAL A 105 -2.71 6.79 -20.19
N ILE A 106 -1.53 6.93 -20.75
CA ILE A 106 -0.73 5.81 -21.22
C ILE A 106 -0.02 5.23 -19.99
N LEU A 107 -0.25 3.95 -19.68
CA LEU A 107 0.62 3.19 -18.80
C LEU A 107 1.64 2.48 -19.68
N TYR A 108 2.88 2.96 -19.61
CA TYR A 108 4.10 2.39 -20.19
C TYR A 108 4.11 2.10 -21.69
N SER A 109 4.95 2.84 -22.43
CA SER A 109 5.36 2.39 -23.76
C SER A 109 6.70 1.63 -23.77
N LYS A 110 7.73 1.92 -22.92
CA LYS A 110 9.01 1.18 -22.97
C LYS A 110 9.87 1.15 -21.67
N ILE A 111 9.47 0.38 -20.65
CA ILE A 111 10.44 -0.47 -19.88
C ILE A 111 9.86 -1.90 -19.82
N ASP A 112 9.52 -2.43 -21.00
CA ASP A 112 9.34 -3.86 -21.18
C ASP A 112 10.65 -4.61 -20.95
N ALA A 113 11.81 -3.94 -20.94
CA ALA A 113 13.10 -4.61 -20.81
C ALA A 113 13.39 -5.18 -19.41
N ILE A 114 13.07 -4.44 -18.33
CA ILE A 114 13.21 -4.98 -16.96
C ILE A 114 12.19 -6.11 -16.77
N ASP A 115 10.93 -5.90 -17.17
CA ASP A 115 9.90 -6.95 -17.09
C ASP A 115 10.28 -8.18 -17.93
N SER A 116 10.80 -8.00 -19.15
CA SER A 116 11.30 -9.10 -20.00
C SER A 116 12.40 -9.91 -19.32
N ILE A 117 13.38 -9.25 -18.68
CA ILE A 117 14.43 -9.95 -17.92
C ILE A 117 13.86 -10.63 -16.67
N MET A 118 12.88 -10.02 -15.98
CA MET A 118 12.33 -10.62 -14.76
C MET A 118 11.39 -11.80 -15.05
N ASP A 119 10.57 -11.69 -16.11
CA ASP A 119 9.57 -12.67 -16.48
C ASP A 119 10.21 -13.85 -17.21
N LEU A 120 11.20 -13.63 -18.08
CA LEU A 120 11.93 -14.71 -18.74
C LEU A 120 12.63 -15.64 -17.72
N CYS A 121 13.07 -15.11 -16.57
CA CYS A 121 13.66 -15.93 -15.51
C CYS A 121 12.65 -16.93 -14.92
N LYS A 122 11.38 -16.52 -14.83
CA LYS A 122 10.29 -17.36 -14.34
C LYS A 122 9.80 -18.32 -15.41
N GLU A 123 9.65 -17.85 -16.64
CA GLU A 123 9.09 -18.63 -17.75
C GLU A 123 10.03 -19.75 -18.22
N LEU A 124 11.34 -19.48 -18.31
CA LEU A 124 12.31 -20.48 -18.76
C LEU A 124 12.84 -21.38 -17.63
N GLU A 125 12.35 -21.22 -16.40
CA GLU A 125 12.91 -21.86 -15.20
C GLU A 125 14.45 -21.83 -15.22
N ILE A 126 15.03 -20.64 -15.40
CA ILE A 126 16.48 -20.51 -15.69
C ILE A 126 17.33 -21.20 -14.63
N ALA A 127 16.87 -21.25 -13.37
CA ALA A 127 17.50 -22.01 -12.30
C ALA A 127 17.67 -23.51 -12.61
N THR A 128 16.71 -24.14 -13.31
CA THR A 128 16.77 -25.53 -13.76
C THR A 128 17.85 -25.70 -14.84
N LEU A 129 17.85 -24.84 -15.87
CA LEU A 129 18.87 -24.83 -16.93
C LEU A 129 20.28 -24.58 -16.37
N VAL A 130 20.38 -23.69 -15.39
CA VAL A 130 21.62 -23.35 -14.66
C VAL A 130 22.13 -24.55 -13.85
N ARG A 131 21.25 -25.28 -13.17
CA ARG A 131 21.62 -26.50 -12.41
C ARG A 131 22.11 -27.62 -13.33
N GLU A 132 21.51 -27.77 -14.51
CA GLU A 132 21.97 -28.73 -15.52
C GLU A 132 23.38 -28.38 -16.05
N ILE A 133 23.69 -27.09 -16.23
CA ILE A 133 25.02 -26.61 -16.63
C ILE A 133 26.09 -26.91 -15.57
N GLY A 134 25.73 -26.90 -14.29
CA GLY A 134 26.62 -27.15 -13.16
C GLY A 134 26.99 -28.62 -12.94
N LEU A 135 26.35 -29.56 -13.63
CA LEU A 135 26.73 -30.97 -13.60
C LEU A 135 27.94 -31.18 -14.52
N THR A 136 29.12 -31.37 -13.93
CA THR A 136 30.39 -31.52 -14.68
C THR A 136 30.39 -32.79 -15.55
N GLU A 137 31.07 -32.70 -16.70
CA GLU A 137 31.41 -33.82 -17.59
C GLU A 137 32.50 -34.74 -17.02
N ASP A 138 33.04 -34.42 -15.83
CA ASP A 138 34.09 -35.22 -15.21
C ASP A 138 33.56 -36.62 -14.87
N VAL A 139 34.19 -37.62 -15.48
CA VAL A 139 33.98 -39.03 -15.16
C VAL A 139 34.59 -39.26 -13.76
N ASP A 140 33.76 -39.65 -12.82
CA ASP A 140 34.21 -40.02 -11.48
C ASP A 140 35.00 -41.35 -11.54
N TYR A 141 36.32 -41.24 -11.60
CA TYR A 141 37.25 -42.39 -11.62
C TYR A 141 37.38 -43.09 -10.27
N SER A 142 36.78 -42.58 -9.19
CA SER A 142 36.83 -43.23 -7.87
C SER A 142 36.14 -44.60 -7.84
N ARG A 143 35.34 -44.91 -8.88
CA ARG A 143 34.65 -46.20 -9.06
C ARG A 143 35.10 -46.92 -10.34
N ILE A 144 36.32 -46.68 -10.81
CA ILE A 144 36.85 -47.31 -12.03
C ILE A 144 36.78 -48.83 -11.96
N ASP A 145 36.95 -49.42 -10.77
CA ASP A 145 36.84 -50.86 -10.53
C ASP A 145 35.45 -51.40 -10.88
N TYR A 146 34.40 -50.66 -10.51
CA TYR A 146 33.01 -50.98 -10.85
C TYR A 146 32.71 -50.78 -12.35
N LEU A 147 33.34 -49.79 -12.98
CA LEU A 147 33.20 -49.54 -14.42
C LEU A 147 33.86 -50.64 -15.26
N ILE A 148 35.02 -51.12 -14.82
CA ILE A 148 35.75 -52.24 -15.46
C ILE A 148 34.98 -53.56 -15.28
N ASP A 149 34.36 -53.78 -14.11
CA ASP A 149 33.53 -54.96 -13.83
C ASP A 149 32.29 -55.04 -14.76
N LYS A 150 31.73 -53.89 -15.14
CA LYS A 150 30.60 -53.79 -16.09
C LYS A 150 31.01 -53.62 -17.55
N GLY A 151 32.30 -53.62 -17.85
CA GLY A 151 32.82 -53.49 -19.21
C GLY A 151 32.56 -54.73 -20.06
N ILE A 152 32.19 -54.52 -21.33
CA ILE A 152 32.13 -55.55 -22.36
C ILE A 152 33.52 -55.68 -23.00
N TYR A 153 34.16 -56.82 -22.81
CA TYR A 153 35.52 -57.08 -23.30
C TYR A 153 35.49 -57.54 -24.75
N GLN A 154 36.12 -56.78 -25.63
CA GLN A 154 36.27 -57.11 -27.05
C GLN A 154 37.45 -58.07 -27.27
N LYS A 155 37.45 -58.79 -28.40
CA LYS A 155 38.48 -59.80 -28.74
C LYS A 155 39.91 -59.25 -28.88
N ASN A 156 40.06 -57.94 -29.00
CA ASN A 156 41.35 -57.23 -29.04
C ASN A 156 41.79 -56.70 -27.66
N ASN A 157 41.19 -57.20 -26.57
CA ASN A 157 41.39 -56.73 -25.20
C ASN A 157 41.00 -55.27 -24.95
N ALA A 158 40.25 -54.64 -25.86
CA ALA A 158 39.63 -53.34 -25.58
C ALA A 158 38.41 -53.54 -24.67
N ILE A 159 38.28 -52.68 -23.66
CA ILE A 159 37.15 -52.69 -22.73
C ILE A 159 36.15 -51.64 -23.22
N PHE A 160 34.94 -52.08 -23.57
CA PHE A 160 33.84 -51.20 -23.93
C PHE A 160 32.86 -51.13 -22.77
N VAL A 161 32.86 -50.02 -22.04
CA VAL A 161 31.89 -49.80 -20.97
C VAL A 161 30.66 -49.13 -21.59
N GLU A 162 29.54 -49.83 -21.64
CA GLU A 162 28.26 -49.24 -22.05
C GLU A 162 27.76 -48.34 -20.92
N PHE A 163 28.02 -47.03 -21.03
CA PHE A 163 27.49 -46.06 -20.07
C PHE A 163 25.96 -46.14 -20.11
N SER A 164 25.32 -46.41 -18.96
CA SER A 164 23.92 -46.06 -18.80
C SER A 164 23.77 -44.57 -19.13
N LEU A 165 22.83 -44.30 -20.03
CA LEU A 165 22.56 -43.08 -20.78
C LEU A 165 22.26 -41.80 -19.96
N ASP A 166 22.90 -41.57 -18.82
CA ASP A 166 22.57 -40.44 -17.93
C ASP A 166 23.50 -39.22 -18.12
N LYS A 167 24.46 -39.28 -19.03
CA LYS A 167 25.21 -38.09 -19.50
C LYS A 167 25.49 -38.20 -20.99
N ARG A 168 24.52 -37.85 -21.83
CA ARG A 168 24.79 -37.58 -23.25
C ARG A 168 25.63 -36.31 -23.35
N ASN A 169 26.52 -36.25 -24.34
CA ASN A 169 27.00 -34.99 -24.90
C ASN A 169 25.78 -34.23 -25.44
N VAL A 170 25.12 -33.47 -24.56
CA VAL A 170 24.12 -32.51 -24.98
C VAL A 170 24.91 -31.41 -25.65
N ILE A 171 24.72 -31.20 -26.94
CA ILE A 171 25.08 -29.92 -27.56
C ILE A 171 24.41 -28.88 -26.68
N LYS A 172 25.17 -28.14 -25.86
CA LYS A 172 24.59 -27.10 -25.00
C LYS A 172 23.88 -26.13 -25.94
N ASP A 173 22.56 -26.20 -25.94
CA ASP A 173 21.66 -25.54 -26.89
C ASP A 173 21.71 -24.02 -26.77
N ILE A 174 22.35 -23.50 -25.71
CA ILE A 174 22.53 -22.07 -25.42
C ILE A 174 24.00 -21.86 -24.96
N PRO A 175 24.71 -20.83 -25.47
CA PRO A 175 26.05 -20.51 -25.00
C PRO A 175 26.09 -20.24 -23.49
N SER A 176 27.02 -20.88 -22.77
CA SER A 176 27.21 -20.67 -21.33
C SER A 176 27.37 -19.18 -21.00
N ASP A 177 28.15 -18.46 -21.81
CA ASP A 177 28.42 -17.04 -21.60
C ASP A 177 27.16 -16.15 -21.76
N LEU A 178 26.17 -16.56 -22.59
CA LEU A 178 24.91 -15.83 -22.74
C LEU A 178 24.04 -15.96 -21.49
N ILE A 179 23.96 -17.17 -20.94
CA ILE A 179 23.23 -17.46 -19.69
C ILE A 179 23.92 -16.78 -18.51
N GLU A 180 25.24 -16.82 -18.47
CA GLU A 180 26.06 -16.14 -17.46
C GLU A 180 25.83 -14.62 -17.48
N MET A 181 25.83 -14.01 -18.67
CA MET A 181 25.54 -12.59 -18.85
C MET A 181 24.12 -12.23 -18.40
N TYR A 182 23.14 -13.06 -18.78
CA TYR A 182 21.76 -12.89 -18.34
C TYR A 182 21.65 -12.95 -16.82
N CYS A 183 22.23 -13.97 -16.18
CA CYS A 183 22.19 -14.16 -14.73
C CYS A 183 22.86 -12.99 -14.00
N TYR A 184 23.91 -12.40 -14.55
CA TYR A 184 24.52 -11.18 -14.03
C TYR A 184 23.55 -9.99 -14.06
N ILE A 185 22.91 -9.71 -15.20
CA ILE A 185 21.94 -8.61 -15.31
C ILE A 185 20.76 -8.85 -14.37
N TYR A 186 20.24 -10.07 -14.33
CA TYR A 186 19.15 -10.46 -13.44
C TYR A 186 19.51 -10.27 -11.98
N LYS A 187 20.71 -10.70 -11.54
CA LYS A 187 21.20 -10.47 -10.17
C LYS A 187 21.23 -8.98 -9.82
N GLU A 188 21.83 -8.16 -10.68
CA GLU A 188 21.94 -6.72 -10.44
C GLU A 188 20.55 -6.08 -10.30
N LEU A 189 19.58 -6.48 -11.13
CA LEU A 189 18.19 -6.04 -11.03
C LEU A 189 17.49 -6.58 -9.77
N ALA A 190 17.67 -7.86 -9.43
CA ALA A 190 17.05 -8.48 -8.27
C ALA A 190 17.49 -7.80 -6.96
N VAL A 191 18.77 -7.43 -6.85
CA VAL A 191 19.31 -6.68 -5.71
C VAL A 191 18.60 -5.33 -5.56
N GLU A 192 18.50 -4.54 -6.63
CA GLU A 192 17.86 -3.22 -6.60
C GLU A 192 16.32 -3.32 -6.40
N LEU A 193 15.70 -4.37 -6.93
CA LEU A 193 14.27 -4.64 -6.79
C LEU A 193 13.89 -5.32 -5.47
N LYS A 194 14.87 -5.67 -4.62
CA LYS A 194 14.71 -6.43 -3.37
C LYS A 194 13.95 -7.75 -3.59
N VAL A 195 14.32 -8.48 -4.64
CA VAL A 195 13.78 -9.81 -4.96
C VAL A 195 14.77 -10.87 -4.47
N ASP A 196 14.27 -11.91 -3.82
CA ASP A 196 15.10 -13.03 -3.38
C ASP A 196 15.75 -13.75 -4.57
N LEU A 197 17.05 -14.00 -4.45
CA LEU A 197 17.87 -14.58 -5.50
C LEU A 197 18.17 -16.06 -5.19
N ASP A 198 17.97 -16.94 -6.17
CA ASP A 198 18.45 -18.34 -6.07
C ASP A 198 19.99 -18.35 -6.03
N VAL A 199 20.55 -19.14 -5.11
CA VAL A 199 21.99 -19.34 -4.93
C VAL A 199 22.68 -19.73 -6.24
N ALA A 200 22.05 -20.58 -7.05
CA ALA A 200 22.63 -21.05 -8.30
C ALA A 200 22.78 -19.91 -9.33
N ILE A 201 21.84 -18.97 -9.37
CA ILE A 201 21.90 -17.78 -10.23
C ILE A 201 23.01 -16.83 -9.73
N ALA A 202 23.16 -16.71 -8.40
CA ALA A 202 24.22 -15.90 -7.80
C ALA A 202 25.62 -16.41 -8.15
N ASP A 203 25.84 -17.73 -8.13
CA ASP A 203 27.12 -18.36 -8.44
C ASP A 203 27.49 -18.21 -9.92
N ILE A 204 26.53 -18.42 -10.82
CA ILE A 204 26.74 -18.22 -12.26
C ILE A 204 27.00 -16.75 -12.60
N SER A 205 26.28 -15.83 -11.95
CA SER A 205 26.57 -14.40 -12.08
C SER A 205 27.98 -14.05 -11.62
N ALA A 206 28.48 -14.65 -10.52
CA ALA A 206 29.83 -14.42 -10.04
C ALA A 206 30.89 -14.92 -11.04
N SER A 207 30.60 -16.03 -11.72
CA SER A 207 31.45 -16.57 -12.80
C SER A 207 31.55 -15.60 -13.98
N PHE A 208 30.43 -14.99 -14.38
CA PHE A 208 30.44 -13.92 -15.40
C PHE A 208 31.29 -12.73 -14.97
N SER A 209 31.08 -12.24 -13.75
CA SER A 209 31.82 -11.09 -13.22
C SER A 209 33.32 -11.38 -13.16
N ALA A 210 33.73 -12.58 -12.74
CA ALA A 210 35.15 -12.95 -12.69
C ALA A 210 35.81 -13.05 -14.08
N LYS A 211 35.06 -13.46 -15.11
CA LYS A 211 35.56 -13.59 -16.49
C LYS A 211 35.68 -12.23 -17.20
N TYR A 212 34.69 -11.35 -17.04
CA TYR A 212 34.53 -10.18 -17.92
C TYR A 212 34.58 -8.83 -17.22
N LEU A 213 34.43 -8.76 -15.89
CA LEU A 213 34.34 -7.51 -15.15
C LEU A 213 35.50 -7.36 -14.14
N SER A 214 35.81 -6.11 -13.80
CA SER A 214 36.78 -5.77 -12.74
C SER A 214 36.10 -5.76 -11.37
N TYR A 215 36.89 -5.91 -10.29
CA TYR A 215 36.42 -6.11 -8.90
C TYR A 215 35.39 -5.08 -8.37
N ASN A 216 35.33 -3.87 -8.92
CA ASN A 216 34.39 -2.81 -8.51
C ASN A 216 33.43 -2.36 -9.63
N GLN A 217 33.32 -3.13 -10.71
CA GLN A 217 32.37 -2.84 -11.78
C GLN A 217 30.98 -3.38 -11.43
N GLY A 218 29.96 -2.55 -11.61
CA GLY A 218 28.57 -2.89 -11.33
C GLY A 218 27.64 -2.14 -12.27
N LEU A 219 26.49 -2.74 -12.57
CA LEU A 219 25.54 -2.21 -13.55
C LEU A 219 24.81 -0.97 -13.02
N PHE A 220 24.77 -0.78 -11.70
CA PHE A 220 24.09 0.34 -11.03
C PHE A 220 25.00 1.13 -10.08
N ASN A 221 26.30 1.16 -10.40
CA ASN A 221 27.31 1.93 -9.68
C ASN A 221 27.67 3.20 -10.46
N GLU A 222 27.64 4.35 -9.81
CA GLU A 222 27.88 5.67 -10.40
C GLU A 222 29.16 5.74 -11.24
N ASN A 223 30.27 5.22 -10.71
CA ASN A 223 31.59 5.38 -11.32
C ASN A 223 31.86 4.35 -12.42
N SER A 224 31.19 3.20 -12.36
CA SER A 224 31.43 2.08 -13.28
C SER A 224 30.28 1.79 -14.23
N PHE A 225 29.15 2.50 -14.14
CA PHE A 225 27.97 2.32 -15.01
C PHE A 225 28.33 2.27 -16.49
N ILE A 226 28.98 3.33 -17.00
CA ILE A 226 29.30 3.47 -18.43
C ILE A 226 30.24 2.35 -18.90
N SER A 227 31.31 2.09 -18.13
CA SER A 227 32.28 1.05 -18.49
C SER A 227 31.68 -0.36 -18.46
N THR A 228 30.81 -0.63 -17.49
CA THR A 228 30.10 -1.90 -17.36
C THR A 228 29.14 -2.10 -18.54
N VAL A 229 28.33 -1.09 -18.89
CA VAL A 229 27.41 -1.18 -20.04
C VAL A 229 28.16 -1.40 -21.36
N LEU A 230 29.27 -0.71 -21.59
CA LEU A 230 30.09 -0.92 -22.79
C LEU A 230 30.66 -2.35 -22.84
N THR A 231 31.18 -2.84 -21.72
CA THR A 231 31.70 -4.21 -21.61
C THR A 231 30.62 -5.24 -21.92
N LEU A 232 29.40 -5.07 -21.35
CA LEU A 232 28.26 -5.94 -21.62
C LEU A 232 27.88 -5.94 -23.10
N LYS A 233 27.83 -4.77 -23.74
CA LYS A 233 27.55 -4.65 -25.19
C LYS A 233 28.60 -5.36 -26.04
N ASP A 234 29.88 -5.20 -25.71
CA ASP A 234 30.97 -5.86 -26.41
C ASP A 234 30.92 -7.39 -26.24
N VAL A 235 30.61 -7.88 -25.03
CA VAL A 235 30.46 -9.30 -24.75
C VAL A 235 29.25 -9.88 -25.51
N LEU A 236 28.11 -9.19 -25.52
CA LEU A 236 26.92 -9.63 -26.26
C LEU A 236 27.21 -9.76 -27.76
N ASN A 237 27.89 -8.76 -28.34
CA ASN A 237 28.31 -8.79 -29.75
C ASN A 237 29.26 -9.95 -30.04
N LYS A 238 30.23 -10.22 -29.16
CA LYS A 238 31.13 -11.38 -29.30
C LYS A 238 30.37 -12.70 -29.26
N ILE A 239 29.47 -12.87 -28.30
CA ILE A 239 28.61 -14.06 -28.19
C ILE A 239 27.80 -14.23 -29.48
N HIS A 240 27.18 -13.16 -29.98
CA HIS A 240 26.37 -13.21 -31.20
C HIS A 240 27.14 -13.64 -32.45
N ASN A 241 28.38 -13.15 -32.59
CA ASN A 241 29.24 -13.46 -33.73
C ASN A 241 29.87 -14.86 -33.65
N LEU A 242 30.15 -15.35 -32.44
CA LEU A 242 30.80 -16.64 -32.22
C LEU A 242 29.81 -17.80 -32.09
N THR A 243 28.53 -17.54 -31.85
CA THR A 243 27.51 -18.59 -31.70
C THR A 243 27.05 -19.09 -33.08
N PRO A 244 27.37 -20.33 -33.47
CA PRO A 244 27.06 -20.84 -34.81
C PRO A 244 25.59 -21.26 -34.96
N TYR A 245 24.94 -21.74 -33.89
CA TYR A 245 23.55 -22.17 -33.89
C TYR A 245 22.72 -21.38 -32.88
N LYS A 246 21.61 -20.78 -33.32
CA LYS A 246 20.76 -19.87 -32.55
C LYS A 246 19.33 -20.42 -32.53
N ASN A 247 18.95 -21.10 -31.46
CA ASN A 247 17.62 -21.65 -31.27
C ASN A 247 16.65 -20.59 -30.69
N ASN A 248 15.38 -20.98 -30.46
CA ASN A 248 14.38 -20.06 -29.93
C ASN A 248 14.75 -19.51 -28.54
N HIS A 249 15.30 -20.35 -27.66
CA HIS A 249 15.72 -19.92 -26.31
C HIS A 249 16.87 -18.92 -26.35
N TYR A 250 17.83 -19.12 -27.27
CA TYR A 250 18.89 -18.15 -27.53
C TYR A 250 18.31 -16.79 -27.89
N TRP A 251 17.37 -16.74 -28.84
CA TRP A 251 16.77 -15.47 -29.29
C TRP A 251 15.97 -14.80 -28.19
N LEU A 252 15.21 -15.56 -27.39
CA LEU A 252 14.48 -15.01 -26.24
C LEU A 252 15.42 -14.32 -25.24
N ILE A 253 16.52 -14.98 -24.87
CA ILE A 253 17.51 -14.42 -23.93
C ILE A 253 18.25 -13.24 -24.57
N TYR A 254 18.71 -13.41 -25.81
CA TYR A 254 19.45 -12.38 -26.54
C TYR A 254 18.62 -11.10 -26.70
N GLU A 255 17.37 -11.21 -27.17
CA GLU A 255 16.49 -10.06 -27.36
C GLU A 255 16.16 -9.36 -26.04
N ALA A 256 15.98 -10.10 -24.94
CA ALA A 256 15.76 -9.51 -23.63
C ALA A 256 16.97 -8.68 -23.17
N ILE A 257 18.19 -9.23 -23.32
CA ILE A 257 19.43 -8.52 -22.99
C ILE A 257 19.64 -7.32 -23.92
N GLU A 258 19.40 -7.49 -25.22
CA GLU A 258 19.55 -6.43 -26.22
C GLU A 258 18.59 -5.27 -25.93
N LYS A 259 17.30 -5.57 -25.71
CA LYS A 259 16.29 -4.57 -25.31
C LYS A 259 16.70 -3.87 -24.01
N PHE A 260 17.29 -4.59 -23.06
CA PHE A 260 17.77 -3.98 -21.82
C PHE A 260 18.95 -3.02 -22.03
N LEU A 261 19.97 -3.45 -22.77
CA LEU A 261 21.21 -2.67 -22.97
C LEU A 261 21.03 -1.52 -23.97
N TYR A 262 20.29 -1.75 -25.05
CA TYR A 262 20.13 -0.82 -26.17
C TYR A 262 18.79 -0.09 -26.17
N GLY A 263 17.78 -0.59 -25.46
CA GLY A 263 16.51 0.11 -25.27
C GLY A 263 16.74 1.42 -24.53
N GLU A 264 16.95 2.48 -25.29
CA GLU A 264 16.63 3.84 -24.86
C GLU A 264 15.12 4.05 -24.97
N LEU A 265 14.60 5.10 -24.33
CA LEU A 265 13.25 5.58 -24.60
C LEU A 265 13.22 6.12 -26.04
N GLU A 266 13.00 5.23 -27.01
CA GLU A 266 12.85 5.56 -28.42
C GLU A 266 11.45 6.14 -28.66
N ALA A 267 11.39 7.28 -29.36
CA ALA A 267 10.15 7.76 -29.96
C ALA A 267 9.76 6.80 -31.09
N ASN A 268 8.54 6.26 -31.07
CA ASN A 268 8.04 5.49 -32.20
C ASN A 268 7.81 6.47 -33.36
N ILE A 269 8.61 6.33 -34.42
CA ILE A 269 8.52 7.14 -35.65
C ILE A 269 7.13 6.99 -36.30
N ASP A 270 6.47 5.85 -36.10
CA ASP A 270 5.20 5.53 -36.77
C ASP A 270 3.96 6.14 -36.08
N ASN A 271 4.01 6.51 -34.79
CA ASN A 271 2.83 6.94 -34.02
C ASN A 271 2.94 8.32 -33.37
N ASN A 272 4.04 9.08 -33.53
CA ASN A 272 4.27 10.35 -32.85
C ASN A 272 4.13 10.30 -31.30
N GLU A 273 4.19 9.11 -30.70
CA GLU A 273 4.17 8.93 -29.25
C GLU A 273 5.61 8.97 -28.71
N GLU A 274 5.89 9.95 -27.84
CA GLU A 274 7.16 10.06 -27.13
C GLU A 274 7.30 8.89 -26.14
N GLY A 275 8.40 8.13 -26.25
CA GLY A 275 8.69 7.04 -25.31
C GLY A 275 8.85 7.57 -23.89
N PHE A 276 8.07 7.04 -22.94
CA PHE A 276 8.19 7.40 -21.53
C PHE A 276 8.01 6.19 -20.60
N TRP A 277 8.54 6.31 -19.40
CA TRP A 277 8.38 5.37 -18.29
C TRP A 277 7.69 6.10 -17.13
N GLY A 278 6.48 5.72 -16.75
CA GLY A 278 5.80 6.36 -15.63
C GLY A 278 4.29 6.24 -15.72
N ILE A 279 3.60 7.06 -14.93
CA ILE A 279 2.14 7.13 -14.92
C ILE A 279 1.67 8.58 -15.00
N ASN A 280 0.76 8.88 -15.93
CA ASN A 280 0.17 10.21 -16.10
C ASN A 280 -0.88 10.56 -15.02
N ASN A 281 -1.49 9.57 -14.37
CA ASN A 281 -2.53 9.75 -13.34
C ASN A 281 -2.05 9.32 -11.94
N PHE A 282 -0.90 9.85 -11.50
CA PHE A 282 -0.28 9.43 -10.24
C PHE A 282 -1.16 9.66 -9.00
N SER A 283 -2.14 10.57 -9.05
CA SER A 283 -3.08 10.81 -7.95
C SER A 283 -3.83 9.55 -7.52
N GLN A 284 -4.14 8.64 -8.44
CA GLN A 284 -4.82 7.39 -8.11
C GLN A 284 -3.91 6.40 -7.36
N VAL A 285 -2.62 6.35 -7.75
CA VAL A 285 -1.61 5.57 -7.02
C VAL A 285 -1.46 6.13 -5.61
N TRP A 286 -1.39 7.46 -5.50
CA TRP A 286 -1.32 8.16 -4.21
C TRP A 286 -2.50 7.82 -3.29
N GLU A 287 -3.73 7.99 -3.77
CA GLU A 287 -4.95 7.67 -3.03
C GLU A 287 -4.96 6.22 -2.54
N ASP A 288 -4.63 5.27 -3.41
CA ASP A 288 -4.61 3.84 -3.09
C ASP A 288 -3.55 3.50 -2.03
N MET A 289 -2.34 4.08 -2.13
CA MET A 289 -1.29 3.91 -1.12
C MET A 289 -1.72 4.46 0.26
N CYS A 290 -2.31 5.66 0.30
CA CYS A 290 -2.78 6.27 1.55
C CYS A 290 -3.90 5.46 2.20
N ASN A 291 -4.88 5.01 1.41
CA ASN A 291 -5.97 4.16 1.90
C ASN A 291 -5.43 2.84 2.46
N TYR A 292 -4.51 2.19 1.75
CA TYR A 292 -3.90 0.95 2.21
C TYR A 292 -3.13 1.14 3.52
N TYR A 293 -2.32 2.19 3.64
CA TYR A 293 -1.59 2.49 4.87
C TYR A 293 -2.52 2.62 6.07
N MET A 294 -3.57 3.44 5.91
CA MET A 294 -4.52 3.70 6.99
C MET A 294 -5.29 2.46 7.39
N ALA A 295 -5.58 1.58 6.42
CA ALA A 295 -6.23 0.31 6.65
C ALA A 295 -5.36 -0.70 7.41
N SER A 296 -4.08 -0.77 7.07
CA SER A 296 -3.15 -1.81 7.52
C SER A 296 -2.46 -1.51 8.86
N LYS A 297 -2.04 -0.27 9.13
CA LYS A 297 -1.21 0.05 10.30
C LYS A 297 -1.97 0.55 11.53
N ARG A 298 -3.21 1.03 11.37
CA ARG A 298 -3.98 1.60 12.49
C ARG A 298 -4.98 0.59 13.06
N GLU A 299 -4.48 -0.28 13.95
CA GLU A 299 -5.29 -1.29 14.66
C GLU A 299 -6.43 -0.65 15.48
N ASN A 300 -6.18 0.51 16.08
CA ASN A 300 -7.12 1.19 16.97
C ASN A 300 -8.16 2.09 16.28
N GLN A 301 -8.18 2.16 14.94
CA GLN A 301 -9.14 2.99 14.21
C GLN A 301 -10.22 2.15 13.53
N ASN A 302 -11.48 2.54 13.73
CA ASN A 302 -12.61 1.94 13.05
C ASN A 302 -12.77 2.58 11.68
N ILE A 303 -12.63 1.79 10.62
CA ILE A 303 -12.83 2.27 9.26
C ILE A 303 -14.30 2.05 8.94
N LEU A 304 -15.02 3.13 8.65
CA LEU A 304 -16.43 3.08 8.26
C LEU A 304 -16.56 2.91 6.75
N TYR A 305 -15.71 3.60 5.99
CA TYR A 305 -15.69 3.62 4.53
C TYR A 305 -14.25 3.79 4.03
N CYS A 306 -13.87 3.07 2.98
CA CYS A 306 -12.55 3.19 2.34
C CYS A 306 -12.64 2.86 0.85
N ASP A 307 -12.25 3.82 0.01
CA ASP A 307 -12.29 3.75 -1.44
C ASP A 307 -10.99 3.17 -2.01
N THR A 308 -10.83 1.86 -1.93
CA THR A 308 -9.65 1.18 -2.48
C THR A 308 -10.01 -0.18 -3.06
N LEU A 309 -9.31 -0.54 -4.14
CA LEU A 309 -9.35 -1.88 -4.72
C LEU A 309 -8.36 -2.83 -4.04
N THR A 310 -7.34 -2.27 -3.38
CA THR A 310 -6.30 -3.01 -2.68
C THR A 310 -6.92 -3.91 -1.60
N PRO A 311 -6.51 -5.18 -1.51
CA PRO A 311 -7.02 -6.08 -0.46
C PRO A 311 -6.76 -5.51 0.93
N ILE A 312 -7.82 -5.34 1.71
CA ILE A 312 -7.71 -5.03 3.14
C ILE A 312 -8.19 -6.24 3.90
N ASN A 313 -7.29 -6.88 4.66
CA ASN A 313 -7.64 -7.96 5.55
C ASN A 313 -7.85 -7.42 6.97
N LYS A 314 -9.03 -6.84 7.22
CA LYS A 314 -9.41 -6.30 8.53
C LYS A 314 -10.80 -6.77 8.92
N GLU A 315 -10.90 -7.40 10.09
CA GLU A 315 -12.18 -7.85 10.63
C GLU A 315 -13.13 -6.67 10.82
N GLY A 316 -14.39 -6.80 10.39
CA GLY A 316 -15.32 -5.66 10.40
C GLY A 316 -15.59 -5.05 9.02
N LEU A 317 -14.65 -5.18 8.09
CA LEU A 317 -14.80 -4.60 6.76
C LEU A 317 -15.31 -5.63 5.75
N ILE A 318 -16.25 -5.21 4.93
CA ILE A 318 -16.78 -5.99 3.82
C ILE A 318 -16.69 -5.18 2.53
N LYS A 319 -16.40 -5.88 1.44
CA LYS A 319 -16.34 -5.28 0.11
C LYS A 319 -17.76 -5.21 -0.48
N LYS A 320 -18.25 -4.01 -0.81
CA LYS A 320 -19.58 -3.76 -1.39
C LYS A 320 -19.47 -2.92 -2.66
N LYS A 321 -20.44 -3.09 -3.57
CA LYS A 321 -20.52 -2.34 -4.83
C LYS A 321 -21.52 -1.18 -4.70
N PHE A 322 -21.08 0.06 -4.94
CA PHE A 322 -21.94 1.24 -4.99
C PHE A 322 -21.72 1.98 -6.31
N GLY A 323 -22.81 2.17 -7.08
CA GLY A 323 -22.74 2.91 -8.34
C GLY A 323 -21.76 2.36 -9.38
N GLY A 324 -21.48 1.06 -9.37
CA GLY A 324 -20.46 0.43 -10.23
C GLY A 324 -19.15 0.10 -9.50
N TYR A 325 -18.83 0.80 -8.41
CA TYR A 325 -17.50 0.75 -7.81
C TYR A 325 -17.46 -0.12 -6.56
N TRP A 326 -16.38 -0.87 -6.42
CA TRP A 326 -16.13 -1.64 -5.21
C TRP A 326 -15.40 -0.82 -4.17
N VAL A 327 -15.94 -0.82 -2.96
CA VAL A 327 -15.36 -0.14 -1.80
C VAL A 327 -15.44 -1.02 -0.58
N TYR A 328 -14.60 -0.76 0.41
CA TYR A 328 -14.69 -1.40 1.71
C TYR A 328 -15.53 -0.54 2.65
N VAL A 329 -16.51 -1.17 3.29
CA VAL A 329 -17.33 -0.52 4.32
C VAL A 329 -17.42 -1.40 5.54
N ASN A 330 -17.59 -0.78 6.70
CA ASN A 330 -17.92 -1.52 7.91
C ASN A 330 -19.27 -2.23 7.73
N LYS A 331 -19.40 -3.46 8.27
CA LYS A 331 -20.63 -4.27 8.16
C LYS A 331 -21.88 -3.50 8.59
N ASP A 332 -21.73 -2.71 9.64
CA ASP A 332 -22.80 -1.96 10.31
C ASP A 332 -22.94 -0.52 9.76
N PHE A 333 -22.11 -0.13 8.80
CA PHE A 333 -22.16 1.20 8.21
C PHE A 333 -23.16 1.26 7.05
N TYR A 334 -24.18 2.11 7.21
CA TYR A 334 -25.04 2.53 6.12
C TYR A 334 -24.35 3.66 5.35
N ASN A 335 -24.11 3.47 4.05
CA ASN A 335 -23.44 4.46 3.21
C ASN A 335 -24.41 5.62 2.86
N PRO A 336 -24.23 6.84 3.41
CA PRO A 336 -25.11 7.98 3.15
C PRO A 336 -24.65 8.83 1.95
N PHE A 337 -23.54 8.47 1.30
CA PHE A 337 -22.90 9.28 0.27
C PHE A 337 -23.58 9.09 -1.09
N TYR A 338 -24.79 9.64 -1.24
CA TYR A 338 -25.48 9.69 -2.52
C TYR A 338 -26.39 10.91 -2.62
N ILE A 339 -26.69 11.31 -3.85
CA ILE A 339 -27.76 12.25 -4.17
C ILE A 339 -28.84 11.46 -4.90
N GLU A 340 -30.08 11.59 -4.44
CA GLU A 340 -31.22 10.90 -5.03
C GLU A 340 -32.17 11.91 -5.67
N PHE A 341 -32.52 11.67 -6.93
CA PHE A 341 -33.49 12.46 -7.67
C PHE A 341 -34.33 11.54 -8.57
N ASN A 342 -35.65 11.59 -8.44
CA ASN A 342 -36.59 10.72 -9.17
C ASN A 342 -36.21 9.23 -9.08
N ASP A 343 -36.00 8.74 -7.85
CA ASP A 343 -35.61 7.35 -7.53
C ASP A 343 -34.29 6.88 -8.17
N LYS A 344 -33.51 7.81 -8.73
CA LYS A 344 -32.17 7.54 -9.26
C LYS A 344 -31.13 8.06 -8.29
N LYS A 345 -30.32 7.14 -7.76
CA LYS A 345 -29.20 7.44 -6.87
C LYS A 345 -27.93 7.66 -7.68
N ARG A 346 -27.30 8.81 -7.47
CA ARG A 346 -25.91 9.08 -7.87
C ARG A 346 -25.03 8.98 -6.64
N TRP A 347 -24.19 7.96 -6.59
CA TRP A 347 -23.27 7.73 -5.49
C TRP A 347 -22.10 8.71 -5.53
N MET A 348 -21.70 9.13 -4.34
CA MET A 348 -20.50 9.93 -4.11
C MET A 348 -19.50 9.09 -3.32
N ARG A 349 -18.21 9.40 -3.48
CA ARG A 349 -17.12 8.55 -2.99
C ARG A 349 -16.09 9.41 -2.26
N PRO A 350 -16.23 9.59 -0.93
CA PRO A 350 -15.10 10.04 -0.12
C PRO A 350 -13.99 9.00 -0.16
N ASP A 351 -12.73 9.39 0.01
CA ASP A 351 -11.65 8.41 -0.09
C ASP A 351 -11.59 7.53 1.17
N MET A 352 -11.80 8.13 2.35
CA MET A 352 -11.89 7.37 3.60
C MET A 352 -12.74 8.06 4.67
N VAL A 353 -13.43 7.26 5.49
CA VAL A 353 -14.16 7.71 6.69
C VAL A 353 -13.74 6.86 7.87
N LEU A 354 -13.27 7.52 8.92
CA LEU A 354 -12.76 6.90 10.14
C LEU A 354 -13.59 7.33 11.35
N GLU A 355 -13.82 6.39 12.25
CA GLU A 355 -14.38 6.66 13.56
C GLU A 355 -13.32 6.42 14.64
N ASN A 356 -13.18 7.40 15.53
CA ASN A 356 -12.18 7.39 16.59
C ASN A 356 -12.65 6.49 17.75
N ARG A 357 -12.05 5.30 17.88
CA ARG A 357 -12.43 4.28 18.87
C ARG A 357 -11.84 4.45 20.27
N GLU A 358 -10.99 5.45 20.52
CA GLU A 358 -10.52 5.73 21.89
C GLU A 358 -11.70 6.00 22.87
N LYS A 359 -12.87 6.40 22.35
CA LYS A 359 -14.11 6.52 23.14
C LYS A 359 -14.89 5.20 23.33
N PHE A 360 -14.66 4.18 22.51
CA PHE A 360 -15.47 2.95 22.49
C PHE A 360 -14.86 1.80 23.31
N LEU A 361 -13.53 1.60 23.26
CA LEU A 361 -12.85 0.52 23.98
C LEU A 361 -12.95 0.68 25.52
N VAL A 362 -12.80 1.90 26.02
CA VAL A 362 -12.85 2.20 27.46
C VAL A 362 -14.25 2.01 28.06
N ASN A 363 -15.32 2.21 27.28
CA ASN A 363 -16.69 1.90 27.73
C ASN A 363 -16.85 0.40 28.00
N SER A 364 -16.34 -0.44 27.11
CA SER A 364 -16.42 -1.91 27.27
C SER A 364 -15.65 -2.39 28.50
N GLU A 365 -14.46 -1.82 28.77
CA GLU A 365 -13.67 -2.20 29.93
C GLU A 365 -14.27 -1.69 31.24
N ILE A 366 -14.79 -0.46 31.29
CA ILE A 366 -15.42 0.10 32.51
C ILE A 366 -16.74 -0.59 32.81
N GLU A 367 -17.54 -0.89 31.79
CA GLU A 367 -18.79 -1.62 31.94
C GLU A 367 -18.54 -3.08 32.33
N LYS A 368 -17.53 -3.72 31.74
CA LYS A 368 -17.01 -5.01 32.18
C LYS A 368 -16.53 -4.96 33.63
N LEU A 369 -15.77 -3.93 34.01
CA LEU A 369 -15.27 -3.72 35.37
C LEU A 369 -16.41 -3.49 36.37
N TYR A 370 -17.44 -2.74 35.99
CA TYR A 370 -18.67 -2.58 36.77
C TYR A 370 -19.40 -3.92 36.96
N ASN A 371 -19.58 -4.68 35.89
CA ASN A 371 -20.27 -5.97 35.90
C ASN A 371 -19.49 -7.05 36.67
N GLU A 372 -18.16 -7.03 36.62
CA GLU A 372 -17.28 -7.99 37.31
C GLU A 372 -17.09 -7.63 38.79
N SER A 373 -17.02 -6.33 39.12
CA SER A 373 -16.52 -5.87 40.43
C SER A 373 -17.61 -5.35 41.36
N ILE A 374 -18.79 -4.98 40.84
CA ILE A 374 -19.92 -4.48 41.63
C ILE A 374 -21.08 -5.50 41.61
N ARG A 375 -21.59 -5.80 42.79
CA ARG A 375 -22.86 -6.49 43.05
C ARG A 375 -23.94 -5.43 43.28
N ARG A 376 -25.06 -5.57 42.57
CA ARG A 376 -26.26 -4.74 42.73
C ARG A 376 -27.33 -5.58 43.41
N HIS A 377 -27.71 -5.18 44.62
CA HIS A 377 -28.83 -5.75 45.35
C HIS A 377 -30.03 -4.81 45.24
N ILE A 378 -31.14 -5.30 44.69
CA ILE A 378 -32.38 -4.55 44.54
C ILE A 378 -33.40 -5.13 45.51
N LYS A 379 -34.10 -4.25 46.22
CA LYS A 379 -35.26 -4.59 47.03
C LYS A 379 -36.40 -3.66 46.66
N GLU A 380 -37.61 -4.19 46.52
CA GLU A 380 -38.78 -3.33 46.32
C GLU A 380 -38.98 -2.40 47.52
N SER A 381 -39.31 -1.14 47.23
CA SER A 381 -39.60 -0.17 48.29
C SER A 381 -40.90 -0.54 48.98
N SER A 382 -40.92 -0.39 50.30
CA SER A 382 -42.13 -0.55 51.12
C SER A 382 -43.21 0.51 50.84
N PHE A 383 -42.93 1.50 49.98
CA PHE A 383 -43.84 2.60 49.66
C PHE A 383 -44.64 2.41 48.37
N SER A 384 -44.12 1.73 47.34
CA SER A 384 -44.79 1.49 46.05
C SER A 384 -43.93 0.64 45.11
N HIS A 385 -44.55 -0.18 44.24
CA HIS A 385 -43.88 -1.01 43.22
C HIS A 385 -43.09 -0.22 42.18
N ILE A 386 -43.31 1.10 42.07
CA ILE A 386 -42.60 1.97 41.14
C ILE A 386 -41.20 2.30 41.67
N TYR A 387 -40.98 2.18 42.99
CA TYR A 387 -39.74 2.57 43.64
C TYR A 387 -38.97 1.36 44.18
N GLU A 388 -37.65 1.47 44.12
CA GLU A 388 -36.73 0.45 44.63
C GLU A 388 -35.74 1.05 45.62
N GLU A 389 -35.24 0.19 46.49
CA GLU A 389 -34.01 0.38 47.23
C GLU A 389 -32.91 -0.41 46.53
N VAL A 390 -31.87 0.30 46.12
CA VAL A 390 -30.74 -0.30 45.41
C VAL A 390 -29.47 -0.11 46.23
N ARG A 391 -28.78 -1.21 46.48
CA ARG A 391 -27.50 -1.26 47.18
C ARG A 391 -26.41 -1.75 46.24
N PHE A 392 -25.35 -0.96 46.13
CA PHE A 392 -24.14 -1.31 45.39
C PHE A 392 -23.08 -1.76 46.38
N THR A 393 -22.52 -2.95 46.19
CA THR A 393 -21.49 -3.57 47.03
C THR A 393 -20.38 -4.12 46.15
N LEU A 394 -19.12 -4.10 46.60
CA LEU A 394 -18.06 -4.81 45.88
C LEU A 394 -18.27 -6.33 45.95
N ARG A 395 -17.99 -7.06 44.85
CA ARG A 395 -17.98 -8.54 44.86
C ARG A 395 -16.72 -8.99 45.61
N ASP A 396 -16.90 -9.79 46.66
CA ASP A 396 -15.87 -10.08 47.67
C ASP A 396 -14.49 -10.44 47.11
N GLY A 397 -13.42 -9.93 47.75
CA GLY A 397 -12.03 -10.40 47.58
C GLY A 397 -11.04 -9.42 46.93
N TYR A 398 -11.49 -8.43 46.16
CA TYR A 398 -10.60 -7.46 45.51
C TYR A 398 -10.64 -6.11 46.23
N HIS A 399 -9.61 -5.85 47.05
CA HIS A 399 -9.42 -4.61 47.80
C HIS A 399 -8.33 -3.72 47.16
N SER A 400 -8.33 -3.53 45.84
CA SER A 400 -7.44 -2.55 45.23
C SER A 400 -8.00 -1.13 45.38
N ASN A 401 -7.12 -0.15 45.60
CA ASN A 401 -7.48 1.28 45.68
C ASN A 401 -8.32 1.75 44.48
N THR A 402 -8.10 1.16 43.31
CA THR A 402 -8.83 1.45 42.06
C THR A 402 -10.33 1.16 42.13
N PHE A 403 -10.78 0.09 42.79
CA PHE A 403 -12.21 -0.22 42.90
C PHE A 403 -12.94 0.71 43.88
N PHE A 404 -12.26 1.16 44.93
CA PHE A 404 -12.81 2.16 45.85
C PHE A 404 -13.02 3.50 45.16
N GLU A 405 -12.03 3.95 44.39
CA GLU A 405 -12.13 5.17 43.58
C GLU A 405 -13.26 5.08 42.56
N PHE A 406 -13.42 3.92 41.92
CA PHE A 406 -14.50 3.67 40.98
C PHE A 406 -15.88 3.78 41.66
N LEU A 407 -16.07 3.13 42.81
CA LEU A 407 -17.32 3.20 43.58
C LEU A 407 -17.64 4.63 44.04
N ASP A 408 -16.62 5.41 44.41
CA ASP A 408 -16.77 6.81 44.78
C ASP A 408 -17.13 7.72 43.60
N ARG A 409 -16.54 7.48 42.42
CA ARG A 409 -16.91 8.19 41.19
C ARG A 409 -18.36 7.88 40.78
N LEU A 410 -18.76 6.61 40.83
CA LEU A 410 -20.14 6.17 40.55
C LEU A 410 -21.13 6.88 41.49
N ARG A 411 -20.89 6.80 42.81
CA ARG A 411 -21.75 7.45 43.81
C ARG A 411 -21.83 8.95 43.57
N SER A 412 -20.70 9.63 43.36
CA SER A 412 -20.64 11.08 43.18
C SER A 412 -21.43 11.53 41.94
N ASN A 413 -21.35 10.76 40.86
CA ASN A 413 -22.07 11.06 39.64
C ASN A 413 -23.58 10.84 39.82
N LEU A 414 -23.99 9.67 40.33
CA LEU A 414 -25.41 9.40 40.62
C LEU A 414 -25.99 10.42 41.61
N PHE A 415 -25.21 10.84 42.61
CA PHE A 415 -25.63 11.89 43.55
C PHE A 415 -25.76 13.27 42.89
N ARG A 416 -25.00 13.60 41.83
CA ARG A 416 -25.25 14.84 41.08
C ARG A 416 -26.51 14.73 40.23
N GLN A 417 -26.72 13.57 39.63
CA GLN A 417 -27.84 13.30 38.74
C GLN A 417 -29.19 13.23 39.48
N HIS A 418 -29.24 12.66 40.69
CA HIS A 418 -30.53 12.42 41.37
C HIS A 418 -31.30 13.69 41.71
N LYS A 419 -30.61 14.80 42.03
CA LYS A 419 -31.27 16.09 42.32
C LYS A 419 -32.08 16.62 41.13
N ILE A 420 -31.74 16.18 39.91
CA ILE A 420 -32.37 16.59 38.67
C ILE A 420 -33.36 15.50 38.20
N ILE A 421 -32.95 14.23 38.23
CA ILE A 421 -33.67 13.13 37.58
C ILE A 421 -34.62 12.42 38.56
N SER A 422 -34.21 12.19 39.81
CA SER A 422 -34.99 11.45 40.82
C SER A 422 -34.97 12.17 42.18
N ARG A 423 -35.74 13.25 42.29
CA ARG A 423 -35.77 14.15 43.47
C ARG A 423 -36.20 13.47 44.77
N GLN A 424 -36.95 12.38 44.67
CA GLN A 424 -37.47 11.63 45.82
C GLN A 424 -36.49 10.59 46.35
N SER A 425 -35.43 10.30 45.58
CA SER A 425 -34.41 9.35 46.00
C SER A 425 -33.56 9.89 47.14
N ARG A 426 -33.19 9.01 48.06
CA ARG A 426 -32.35 9.34 49.23
C ARG A 426 -31.08 8.50 49.19
N PHE A 427 -29.93 9.17 49.09
CA PHE A 427 -28.63 8.54 49.19
C PHE A 427 -28.27 8.35 50.67
N LEU A 428 -28.09 7.10 51.07
CA LEU A 428 -27.67 6.77 52.44
C LEU A 428 -26.16 7.03 52.64
N PRO A 429 -25.70 7.16 53.90
CA PRO A 429 -24.29 7.22 54.22
C PRO A 429 -23.55 6.03 53.61
N LYS A 430 -22.40 6.29 52.94
CA LYS A 430 -21.56 5.22 52.40
C LYS A 430 -20.78 4.56 53.53
N ASN A 431 -20.45 3.29 53.35
CA ASN A 431 -19.26 2.70 53.97
C ASN A 431 -18.18 2.52 52.88
N LYS A 432 -16.98 2.06 53.26
CA LYS A 432 -15.85 1.92 52.33
C LYS A 432 -16.17 1.01 51.13
N TYR A 433 -17.09 0.07 51.28
CA TYR A 433 -17.34 -1.01 50.31
C TYR A 433 -18.71 -0.96 49.64
N SER A 434 -19.57 0.00 50.01
CA SER A 434 -20.96 0.05 49.57
C SER A 434 -21.62 1.40 49.80
N PHE A 435 -22.63 1.67 48.97
CA PHE A 435 -23.62 2.72 49.22
C PHE A 435 -25.00 2.25 48.76
N SER A 436 -26.03 2.88 49.31
CA SER A 436 -27.43 2.57 48.99
C SER A 436 -28.20 3.82 48.58
N ILE A 437 -29.14 3.64 47.67
CA ILE A 437 -30.12 4.63 47.23
C ILE A 437 -31.51 4.09 47.56
N LYS A 438 -32.28 4.83 48.35
CA LYS A 438 -33.68 4.52 48.64
C LYS A 438 -34.61 5.32 47.75
N ASN A 439 -35.78 4.77 47.45
CA ASN A 439 -36.87 5.44 46.72
C ASN A 439 -36.46 5.96 45.34
N ILE A 440 -35.72 5.15 44.58
CA ILE A 440 -35.42 5.46 43.18
C ILE A 440 -36.42 4.75 42.27
N GLU A 441 -36.97 5.46 41.28
CA GLU A 441 -37.85 4.86 40.28
C GLU A 441 -37.04 3.98 39.33
N LYS A 442 -37.57 2.79 38.99
CA LYS A 442 -36.83 1.76 38.23
C LYS A 442 -36.22 2.32 36.93
N ASP A 443 -37.04 2.99 36.13
CA ASP A 443 -36.65 3.52 34.82
C ASP A 443 -35.62 4.66 34.93
N LYS A 444 -35.68 5.43 36.02
CA LYS A 444 -34.78 6.55 36.27
C LYS A 444 -33.39 6.11 36.69
N LEU A 445 -33.26 4.98 37.41
CA LEU A 445 -31.95 4.43 37.73
C LEU A 445 -31.21 3.97 36.48
N SER A 446 -31.91 3.30 35.54
CA SER A 446 -31.32 2.90 34.25
C SER A 446 -30.77 4.13 33.52
N LEU A 447 -31.61 5.15 33.34
CA LEU A 447 -31.23 6.40 32.68
C LEU A 447 -30.02 7.08 33.34
N MET A 448 -29.92 7.02 34.67
CA MET A 448 -28.80 7.60 35.42
C MET A 448 -27.50 6.81 35.26
N LEU A 449 -27.57 5.48 35.19
CA LEU A 449 -26.43 4.61 34.91
C LEU A 449 -25.95 4.80 33.46
N ASP A 450 -26.87 4.84 32.50
CA ASP A 450 -26.56 5.12 31.10
C ASP A 450 -25.82 6.45 30.95
N LYS A 451 -26.32 7.50 31.61
CA LYS A 451 -25.64 8.81 31.68
C LYS A 451 -24.29 8.77 32.39
N PHE A 452 -24.09 7.89 33.37
CA PHE A 452 -22.80 7.74 34.05
C PHE A 452 -21.76 7.16 33.10
N PHE A 453 -22.09 6.08 32.40
CA PHE A 453 -21.21 5.47 31.40
C PHE A 453 -20.97 6.43 30.22
N GLN A 454 -21.99 7.19 29.79
CA GLN A 454 -21.83 8.22 28.76
C GLN A 454 -21.01 9.45 29.20
N LYS A 455 -21.16 9.94 30.44
CA LYS A 455 -20.46 11.16 30.93
C LYS A 455 -19.09 10.90 31.57
N GLY A 456 -18.76 9.68 31.96
CA GLY A 456 -17.47 9.33 32.55
C GLY A 456 -16.26 9.61 31.65
N MET A 457 -16.51 9.90 30.36
CA MET A 457 -15.54 9.99 29.28
C MET A 457 -15.44 11.36 28.57
N LYS A 458 -15.88 12.46 29.18
CA LYS A 458 -15.32 13.76 28.78
C LYS A 458 -14.04 13.99 29.58
N SER A 459 -12.90 13.55 29.06
CA SER A 459 -11.66 14.26 29.42
C SER A 459 -11.96 15.73 29.14
N LYS A 460 -11.65 16.61 30.09
CA LYS A 460 -11.97 18.03 29.99
C LYS A 460 -11.29 18.73 28.79
N ASP A 461 -10.49 18.00 27.99
CA ASP A 461 -9.64 18.54 26.93
C ASP A 461 -9.59 17.78 25.59
N SER A 462 -10.46 16.81 25.25
CA SER A 462 -10.40 16.25 23.89
C SER A 462 -11.15 17.15 22.89
N ASN A 463 -10.47 18.14 22.31
CA ASN A 463 -10.93 18.85 21.12
C ASN A 463 -10.98 17.92 19.87
N GLN A 464 -10.73 16.62 20.03
CA GLN A 464 -10.63 15.59 19.01
C GLN A 464 -11.99 15.23 18.40
N ALA A 465 -12.00 14.90 17.10
CA ALA A 465 -13.22 14.52 16.39
C ALA A 465 -13.65 13.10 16.76
N ASP A 466 -14.95 12.85 16.65
CA ASP A 466 -15.52 11.51 16.72
C ASP A 466 -15.36 10.79 15.37
N ILE A 467 -15.49 11.54 14.27
CA ILE A 467 -15.36 11.04 12.91
C ILE A 467 -14.43 11.94 12.10
N TYR A 468 -13.56 11.31 11.30
CA TYR A 468 -12.75 11.98 10.30
C TYR A 468 -13.20 11.55 8.90
N ILE A 469 -13.47 12.51 8.03
CA ILE A 469 -13.67 12.29 6.58
C ILE A 469 -12.39 12.79 5.90
N ILE A 470 -11.67 11.89 5.25
CA ILE A 470 -10.36 12.17 4.65
C ILE A 470 -10.49 12.06 3.13
N ASP A 471 -9.99 13.07 2.44
CA ASP A 471 -9.88 13.14 0.98
C ASP A 471 -8.39 13.41 0.65
N TRP A 472 -7.77 12.50 -0.09
CA TRP A 472 -6.34 12.53 -0.39
C TRP A 472 -6.10 13.37 -1.64
N LYS A 473 -5.46 14.53 -1.48
CA LYS A 473 -5.24 15.46 -2.58
C LYS A 473 -3.80 15.42 -3.03
N TYR A 474 -3.57 14.98 -4.26
CA TYR A 474 -2.26 15.06 -4.92
C TYR A 474 -1.99 16.49 -5.44
N LEU A 475 -1.92 17.45 -4.50
CA LEU A 475 -1.81 18.88 -4.75
C LEU A 475 -0.89 19.55 -3.71
N PRO A 476 -0.16 20.61 -4.09
CA PRO A 476 0.60 21.40 -3.12
C PRO A 476 -0.32 22.30 -2.29
N LEU A 477 0.09 22.69 -1.08
CA LEU A 477 -0.69 23.57 -0.20
C LEU A 477 -1.10 24.89 -0.88
N ASN A 478 -0.19 25.48 -1.66
CA ASN A 478 -0.41 26.75 -2.36
C ASN A 478 -1.58 26.69 -3.35
N PHE A 479 -2.01 25.50 -3.78
CA PHE A 479 -3.19 25.33 -4.63
C PHE A 479 -4.45 25.91 -3.99
N PHE A 480 -4.63 25.72 -2.68
CA PHE A 480 -5.83 26.16 -1.98
C PHE A 480 -5.82 27.67 -1.69
N ASN A 481 -4.66 28.31 -1.67
CA ASN A 481 -4.53 29.74 -1.49
C ASN A 481 -5.01 30.54 -2.72
N LYS A 482 -4.91 29.96 -3.92
CA LYS A 482 -5.23 30.63 -5.20
C LYS A 482 -6.75 30.74 -5.50
N LYS A 483 -7.65 30.20 -4.65
CA LYS A 483 -9.12 30.19 -4.82
C LYS A 483 -9.60 29.90 -6.26
N SER A 484 -9.07 28.85 -6.86
CA SER A 484 -9.51 28.39 -8.19
C SER A 484 -10.90 27.74 -8.15
N GLU A 485 -11.58 27.65 -9.30
CA GLU A 485 -12.84 26.92 -9.43
C GLU A 485 -12.72 25.47 -8.96
N LYS A 486 -11.61 24.80 -9.32
CA LYS A 486 -11.31 23.43 -8.86
C LYS A 486 -11.17 23.34 -7.34
N SER A 487 -10.46 24.28 -6.71
CA SER A 487 -10.32 24.34 -5.25
C SER A 487 -11.69 24.49 -4.57
N MET A 488 -12.56 25.35 -5.10
CA MET A 488 -13.92 25.52 -4.59
C MET A 488 -14.76 24.24 -4.77
N LEU A 489 -14.62 23.53 -5.89
CA LEU A 489 -15.29 22.25 -6.10
C LEU A 489 -14.84 21.18 -5.11
N ASP A 490 -13.55 21.09 -4.81
CA ASP A 490 -13.02 20.13 -3.83
C ASP A 490 -13.51 20.44 -2.42
N ILE A 491 -13.52 21.72 -2.02
CA ILE A 491 -14.09 22.17 -0.74
C ILE A 491 -15.58 21.82 -0.67
N ASN A 492 -16.35 22.13 -1.72
CA ASN A 492 -17.79 21.84 -1.76
C ASN A 492 -18.07 20.34 -1.66
N LYS A 493 -17.32 19.49 -2.36
CA LYS A 493 -17.45 18.02 -2.25
C LYS A 493 -17.24 17.56 -0.81
N GLN A 494 -16.21 18.07 -0.16
CA GLN A 494 -15.89 17.70 1.22
C GLN A 494 -17.00 18.11 2.19
N LEU A 495 -17.53 19.33 2.06
CA LEU A 495 -18.65 19.81 2.88
C LEU A 495 -19.94 19.02 2.63
N VAL A 496 -20.18 18.57 1.39
CA VAL A 496 -21.31 17.69 1.07
C VAL A 496 -21.17 16.33 1.75
N TYR A 497 -19.97 15.76 1.84
CA TYR A 497 -19.76 14.51 2.59
C TYR A 497 -20.11 14.67 4.06
N GLU A 498 -19.65 15.77 4.68
CA GLU A 498 -19.97 16.11 6.06
C GLU A 498 -21.47 16.31 6.28
N PHE A 499 -22.15 16.99 5.35
CA PHE A 499 -23.60 17.14 5.36
C PHE A 499 -24.34 15.80 5.25
N CYS A 500 -23.95 14.93 4.29
CA CYS A 500 -24.55 13.61 4.12
C CYS A 500 -24.43 12.78 5.40
N LEU A 501 -23.28 12.80 6.05
CA LEU A 501 -23.05 12.02 7.25
C LEU A 501 -23.82 12.59 8.45
N SER A 502 -23.79 13.92 8.65
CA SER A 502 -24.51 14.59 9.74
C SER A 502 -26.04 14.48 9.62
N SER A 503 -26.57 14.27 8.41
CA SER A 503 -28.01 14.06 8.20
C SER A 503 -28.54 12.74 8.80
N GLN A 504 -27.66 11.76 9.05
CA GLN A 504 -28.02 10.46 9.62
C GLN A 504 -28.17 10.56 11.14
N GLU A 505 -29.28 10.03 11.67
CA GLU A 505 -29.61 10.05 13.11
C GLU A 505 -28.45 9.50 13.98
N THR A 506 -27.79 8.44 13.53
CA THR A 506 -26.63 7.82 14.20
C THR A 506 -25.42 8.76 14.40
N TYR A 507 -25.30 9.81 13.58
CA TYR A 507 -24.13 10.69 13.52
C TYR A 507 -24.43 12.16 13.82
N GLN A 508 -25.69 12.55 14.03
CA GLN A 508 -26.11 13.93 14.31
C GLN A 508 -25.41 14.56 15.52
N GLU A 509 -25.14 13.79 16.57
CA GLU A 509 -24.47 14.28 17.78
C GLU A 509 -22.95 14.13 17.77
N LYS A 510 -22.38 13.51 16.71
CA LYS A 510 -20.94 13.26 16.61
C LYS A 510 -20.22 14.47 16.01
N LYS A 511 -19.06 14.82 16.58
CA LYS A 511 -18.17 15.84 16.03
C LYS A 511 -17.45 15.27 14.80
N ILE A 512 -17.89 15.66 13.62
CA ILE A 512 -17.27 15.31 12.34
C ILE A 512 -16.16 16.33 12.04
N ARG A 513 -15.03 15.85 11.51
CA ARG A 513 -13.98 16.70 10.96
C ARG A 513 -13.58 16.25 9.57
N SER A 514 -13.57 17.21 8.65
CA SER A 514 -13.09 17.05 7.29
C SER A 514 -11.59 17.33 7.21
N GLN A 515 -10.86 16.50 6.46
CA GLN A 515 -9.41 16.63 6.29
C GLN A 515 -9.00 16.44 4.83
N PHE A 516 -8.03 17.26 4.38
CA PHE A 516 -7.28 17.01 3.15
C PHE A 516 -5.88 16.49 3.48
N GLY A 517 -5.56 15.32 2.94
CA GLY A 517 -4.23 14.73 3.05
C GLY A 517 -3.36 15.11 1.85
N LEU A 518 -2.29 15.87 2.07
CA LEU A 518 -1.38 16.33 1.01
C LEU A 518 -0.06 15.55 1.07
N PRO A 519 0.53 15.17 -0.08
CA PRO A 519 1.81 14.49 -0.10
C PRO A 519 2.93 15.42 0.40
N PHE A 520 3.84 14.86 1.16
CA PHE A 520 5.06 15.50 1.62
C PHE A 520 6.19 14.49 1.65
N TYR A 521 7.41 14.90 1.33
CA TYR A 521 8.57 14.02 1.38
C TYR A 521 9.56 14.47 2.46
N THR A 522 9.90 13.54 3.35
CA THR A 522 11.02 13.68 4.28
C THR A 522 11.63 12.32 4.57
N LYS A 523 12.95 12.27 4.77
CA LYS A 523 13.66 11.06 5.20
C LYS A 523 13.77 10.93 6.72
N SER A 524 13.35 11.94 7.48
CA SER A 524 13.75 12.14 8.89
C SER A 524 12.64 12.10 9.93
N GLN A 525 11.41 11.70 9.57
CA GLN A 525 10.29 11.69 10.52
C GLN A 525 9.91 10.28 10.97
N ASP A 526 9.62 10.16 12.27
CA ASP A 526 9.14 8.92 12.90
C ASP A 526 7.64 8.68 12.67
N TYR A 527 6.90 9.69 12.19
CA TYR A 527 5.44 9.63 12.04
C TYR A 527 5.01 10.01 10.62
N PRO A 528 4.12 9.21 10.00
CA PRO A 528 3.69 9.39 8.60
C PRO A 528 2.71 10.56 8.40
N PHE A 529 2.17 11.14 9.48
CA PHE A 529 1.14 12.18 9.42
C PHE A 529 1.47 13.29 10.40
N PHE A 530 1.37 14.54 9.95
CA PHE A 530 1.42 15.69 10.82
C PHE A 530 0.46 16.78 10.34
N ALA A 531 -0.13 17.50 11.30
CA ALA A 531 -0.99 18.63 10.96
C ALA A 531 -0.15 19.75 10.33
N ALA A 532 -0.63 20.31 9.22
CA ALA A 532 -0.07 21.56 8.74
C ALA A 532 -0.38 22.64 9.78
N LYS A 533 0.65 23.24 10.37
CA LYS A 533 0.47 24.35 11.32
C LYS A 533 -0.30 25.46 10.60
N GLU A 534 -1.50 25.75 11.11
CA GLU A 534 -2.31 26.93 10.76
C GLU A 534 -2.84 27.02 9.32
N THR A 535 -3.28 25.91 8.72
CA THR A 535 -4.13 25.98 7.51
C THR A 535 -5.42 25.22 7.70
N ASN A 536 -6.46 25.96 8.05
CA ASN A 536 -7.84 25.52 7.95
C ASN A 536 -8.47 26.23 6.74
N ILE A 537 -8.95 25.44 5.77
CA ILE A 537 -9.62 25.97 4.58
C ILE A 537 -11.12 25.73 4.76
N SER A 538 -11.85 26.77 5.13
CA SER A 538 -13.32 26.72 5.24
C SER A 538 -13.86 25.64 6.20
N GLY A 539 -13.15 25.35 7.29
CA GLY A 539 -13.47 24.29 8.26
C GLY A 539 -12.66 22.99 8.07
N ILE A 540 -11.99 22.81 6.93
CA ILE A 540 -11.25 21.59 6.57
C ILE A 540 -9.81 21.67 7.06
N GLU A 541 -9.35 20.66 7.80
CA GLU A 541 -7.97 20.57 8.30
C GLU A 541 -7.03 20.04 7.20
N ILE A 542 -5.85 20.66 7.06
CA ILE A 542 -4.78 20.11 6.21
C ILE A 542 -3.87 19.19 7.03
N MET A 543 -3.64 18.00 6.50
CA MET A 543 -2.71 17.01 7.02
C MET A 543 -1.63 16.72 5.97
N TYR A 544 -0.37 16.82 6.35
CA TYR A 544 0.73 16.32 5.53
C TYR A 544 0.91 14.83 5.75
N VAL A 545 1.21 14.15 4.65
CA VAL A 545 1.33 12.70 4.59
C VAL A 545 2.69 12.36 4.00
N ASP A 546 3.53 11.68 4.79
CA ASP A 546 4.88 11.31 4.39
C ASP A 546 4.86 10.23 3.30
N PHE A 547 5.19 10.62 2.08
CA PHE A 547 5.20 9.74 0.93
C PHE A 547 6.09 8.51 1.11
N TYR A 548 7.29 8.69 1.68
CA TYR A 548 8.27 7.61 1.81
C TYR A 548 7.74 6.53 2.76
N MET A 549 7.21 6.94 3.91
CA MET A 549 6.63 6.00 4.89
C MET A 549 5.38 5.28 4.35
N ILE A 550 4.51 6.02 3.65
CA ILE A 550 3.31 5.43 3.04
C ILE A 550 3.70 4.40 1.97
N GLN A 551 4.66 4.74 1.11
CA GLN A 551 5.15 3.86 0.05
C GLN A 551 5.78 2.59 0.62
N GLU A 552 6.58 2.66 1.69
CA GLU A 552 7.19 1.48 2.30
C GLU A 552 6.14 0.45 2.74
N VAL A 553 5.13 0.88 3.48
CA VAL A 553 4.06 -0.02 3.93
C VAL A 553 3.26 -0.55 2.73
N TYR A 554 3.06 0.25 1.70
CA TYR A 554 2.42 -0.20 0.48
C TYR A 554 3.27 -1.26 -0.24
N LEU A 555 4.60 -1.21 -0.19
CA LEU A 555 5.49 -2.18 -0.85
C LEU A 555 5.70 -3.46 -0.03
N ASP A 556 5.62 -3.40 1.30
CA ASP A 556 5.79 -4.55 2.21
C ASP A 556 4.55 -5.48 2.28
N ALA A 557 3.45 -5.04 1.69
CA ALA A 557 2.19 -5.77 1.65
C ALA A 557 2.10 -6.81 0.54
#